data_AF-A0A9W7IWL2-F1
#
_entry.id   AF-A0A9W7IWL2-F1
#
_cell.length_a   1.000
_cell.length_b   1.000
_cell.length_c   1.000
_cell.angle_alpha   90.00
_cell.angle_beta   90.00
_cell.angle_gamma   90.00
#
_symmetry.space_group_name_H-M   'P 1'
#
loop_
_entity.id
_entity.type
_entity.pdbx_description
1 polymer ?
#
loop_
_entity_poly.entity_id
_entity_poly.type
_entity_poly.pdbx_seq_one_letter_code
_entity_poly.pdbx_strand_id
1 'polypeptide(L)'
;MRLSHQDISYLEKILAIKLPTAQMRANPHIESRVKLLKRQYNALFEILNIGSEFSWNEEEKYLTASKDVLMIGLGVIQLLLD
;
A
#
# COMPACT_ATOMS: atom_id res chain seq x y z
N MET A 1 9.09 -9.86 -3.36
CA MET A 1 8.46 -10.54 -2.21
C MET A 1 7.14 -11.19 -2.62
N ARG A 2 7.01 -12.52 -2.44
CA ARG A 2 5.76 -13.28 -2.61
C ARG A 2 5.40 -13.79 -1.22
N LEU A 3 4.29 -13.31 -0.64
CA LEU A 3 3.81 -13.87 0.62
C LEU A 3 3.37 -15.31 0.35
N SER A 4 3.84 -16.21 1.21
CA SER A 4 3.43 -17.61 1.20
C SER A 4 1.99 -17.74 1.72
N HIS A 5 1.37 -18.89 1.48
CA HIS A 5 0.08 -19.20 2.11
C HIS A 5 0.15 -19.13 3.64
N GLN A 6 1.30 -19.49 4.22
CA GLN A 6 1.49 -19.45 5.67
C GLN A 6 1.47 -18.00 6.20
N ASP A 7 2.03 -17.05 5.46
CA ASP A 7 2.04 -15.62 5.85
C ASP A 7 0.62 -15.03 5.88
N ILE A 8 -0.20 -15.37 4.88
CA ILE A 8 -1.60 -14.89 4.81
C ILE A 8 -2.44 -15.49 5.95
N SER A 9 -2.28 -16.78 6.24
CA SER A 9 -2.95 -17.42 7.38
C SER A 9 -2.48 -16.88 8.72
N TYR A 10 -1.22 -16.49 8.85
CA TYR A 10 -0.72 -15.83 10.05
C TYR A 10 -1.34 -14.45 10.24
N LEU A 11 -1.44 -13.66 9.17
CA LEU A 11 -2.11 -12.36 9.18
C LEU A 11 -3.59 -12.48 9.55
N GLU A 12 -4.30 -13.50 9.05
CA GLU A 12 -5.69 -13.77 9.42
C GLU A 12 -5.86 -13.95 10.93
N LYS A 13 -4.98 -14.73 11.57
CA LYS A 13 -5.00 -14.93 13.02
C LYS A 13 -4.77 -13.63 13.79
N ILE A 14 -3.78 -12.82 13.38
CA ILE A 14 -3.50 -11.54 14.02
C ILE A 14 -4.69 -10.58 13.86
N LEU A 15 -5.27 -10.50 12.67
CA LEU A 15 -6.39 -9.61 12.39
C LEU A 15 -7.65 -10.05 13.12
N ALA A 16 -7.88 -11.35 13.31
CA ALA A 16 -8.97 -11.84 14.14
C ALA A 16 -8.84 -11.41 15.61
N ILE A 17 -7.59 -11.31 16.12
CA ILE A 17 -7.32 -10.84 17.49
C ILE A 17 -7.46 -9.33 17.60
N LYS A 18 -6.86 -8.58 16.66
CA LYS A 18 -6.80 -7.11 16.71
C LYS A 18 -8.09 -6.44 16.25
N LEU A 19 -8.81 -7.05 15.32
CA LEU A 19 -10.02 -6.54 14.67
C LEU A 19 -11.11 -7.63 14.65
N PRO A 20 -11.58 -8.08 15.83
CA PRO A 20 -12.48 -9.23 15.93
C PRO A 20 -13.82 -9.01 15.21
N THR A 21 -14.27 -7.76 15.09
CA THR A 21 -15.51 -7.39 14.39
C THR A 21 -15.38 -7.32 12.88
N ALA A 22 -14.14 -7.24 12.35
CA ALA A 22 -13.91 -7.06 10.92
C ALA A 22 -14.09 -8.35 10.10
N GLN A 23 -14.14 -9.52 10.75
CA GLN A 23 -14.40 -10.83 10.13
C GLN A 23 -13.58 -11.10 8.85
N MET A 24 -12.32 -10.66 8.85
CA MET A 24 -11.45 -10.78 7.68
C MET A 24 -11.01 -12.24 7.50
N ARG A 25 -10.97 -12.69 6.24
CA ARG A 25 -10.54 -14.04 5.85
C ARG A 25 -9.27 -13.98 5.03
N ALA A 26 -8.44 -15.02 5.10
CA ALA A 26 -7.24 -15.16 4.28
C ALA A 26 -7.54 -14.91 2.80
N ASN A 27 -8.55 -15.62 2.27
CA ASN A 27 -9.12 -15.43 0.94
C ASN A 27 -10.63 -15.11 1.10
N PRO A 28 -11.17 -14.05 0.46
CA PRO A 28 -10.51 -13.14 -0.48
C PRO A 28 -9.90 -11.88 0.16
N HIS A 29 -10.21 -11.59 1.42
CA HIS A 29 -10.00 -10.25 1.99
C HIS A 29 -8.52 -9.89 2.14
N ILE A 30 -7.75 -10.72 2.84
CA ILE A 30 -6.35 -10.40 3.15
C ILE A 30 -5.49 -10.51 1.89
N GLU A 31 -5.70 -11.54 1.07
CA GLU A 31 -4.98 -11.70 -0.20
C GLU A 31 -5.20 -10.51 -1.15
N SER A 32 -6.45 -10.05 -1.31
CA SER A 32 -6.77 -8.89 -2.14
C SER A 32 -6.12 -7.60 -1.62
N ARG A 33 -6.20 -7.35 -0.31
CA ARG A 33 -5.59 -6.18 0.33
C ARG A 33 -4.06 -6.17 0.20
N VAL A 34 -3.41 -7.31 0.41
CA VAL A 34 -1.96 -7.44 0.23
C VAL A 34 -1.58 -7.17 -1.23
N LYS A 35 -2.34 -7.71 -2.19
CA LYS A 35 -2.11 -7.45 -3.62
C LYS A 35 -2.23 -5.96 -3.95
N LEU A 36 -3.24 -5.28 -3.42
CA LEU A 36 -3.43 -3.84 -3.60
C LEU A 36 -2.26 -3.04 -3.00
N LEU A 37 -1.92 -3.31 -1.74
CA LEU A 37 -0.81 -2.62 -1.05
C LEU A 37 0.51 -2.80 -1.80
N LYS A 38 0.76 -3.98 -2.36
CA LYS A 38 1.95 -4.23 -3.16
C LYS A 38 1.97 -3.41 -4.45
N ARG A 39 0.83 -3.28 -5.15
CA ARG A 39 0.73 -2.44 -6.35
C ARG A 39 1.01 -0.97 -6.03
N GLN A 40 0.39 -0.46 -4.96
CA GLN A 40 0.58 0.92 -4.50
C GLN A 40 2.03 1.19 -4.08
N TYR A 41 2.62 0.28 -3.29
CA TYR A 41 4.02 0.39 -2.89
C TYR A 41 4.96 0.39 -4.09
N ASN A 42 4.77 -0.51 -5.06
CA ASN A 42 5.60 -0.54 -6.26
C ASN A 42 5.48 0.75 -7.06
N ALA A 43 4.27 1.30 -7.23
CA ALA A 43 4.06 2.57 -7.91
C ALA A 43 4.80 3.72 -7.19
N LEU A 44 4.69 3.81 -5.86
CA LEU A 44 5.41 4.81 -5.07
C LEU A 44 6.93 4.63 -5.17
N PHE A 45 7.43 3.39 -5.18
CA PHE A 45 8.85 3.09 -5.32
C PHE A 45 9.40 3.47 -6.70
N GLU A 46 8.65 3.20 -7.77
CA GLU A 46 9.01 3.65 -9.12
C GLU A 46 9.05 5.17 -9.19
N ILE A 47 8.03 5.83 -8.64
CA ILE A 47 7.93 7.29 -8.55
C ILE A 47 9.14 7.89 -7.79
N LEU A 48 9.51 7.33 -6.65
CA LEU A 48 10.68 7.73 -5.85
C LEU A 48 12.01 7.53 -6.59
N ASN A 49 12.13 6.48 -7.40
CA ASN A 49 13.37 6.19 -8.12
C ASN A 49 13.50 6.94 -9.44
N ILE A 50 12.39 7.37 -10.05
CA ILE A 50 12.39 8.08 -11.34
C ILE A 50 12.50 9.60 -11.14
N GLY A 51 11.91 10.16 -10.07
CA GLY A 51 11.86 11.60 -9.85
C GLY A 51 12.75 12.07 -8.70
N SER A 52 13.70 12.98 -8.97
CA SER A 52 14.44 13.70 -7.91
C SER A 52 13.56 14.67 -7.11
N GLU A 53 12.28 14.75 -7.44
CA GLU A 53 11.29 15.66 -6.86
C GLU A 53 10.44 15.01 -5.79
N PHE A 54 10.58 13.69 -5.57
CA PHE A 54 9.98 12.97 -4.47
C PHE A 54 11.04 12.66 -3.41
N SER A 55 10.72 12.96 -2.16
CA SER A 55 11.60 12.66 -1.03
C SER A 55 10.78 12.05 0.11
N TRP A 56 11.40 11.16 0.87
CA TRP A 56 10.80 10.62 2.08
C TRP A 56 11.16 11.52 3.25
N ASN A 57 10.16 12.10 3.92
CA ASN A 57 10.38 12.84 5.16
C ASN A 57 10.42 11.85 6.33
N GLU A 58 11.63 11.58 6.84
CA GLU A 58 11.84 10.62 7.92
C GLU A 58 11.28 11.09 9.27
N GLU A 59 11.16 12.40 9.49
CA GLU A 59 10.66 12.99 10.74
C GLU A 59 9.13 12.86 10.81
N GLU A 60 8.46 13.21 9.73
CA GLU A 60 7.00 13.26 9.67
C GLU A 60 6.36 11.99 9.07
N LYS A 61 7.17 11.04 8.60
CA LYS A 61 6.76 9.75 8.02
C LYS A 61 5.79 9.88 6.83
N TYR A 62 5.94 10.91 6.00
CA TYR A 62 5.19 11.08 4.75
C TYR A 62 6.10 11.39 3.55
N LEU A 63 5.56 11.19 2.35
CA LEU A 63 6.22 11.49 1.08
C LEU A 63 6.08 12.99 0.78
N THR A 64 7.19 13.70 0.59
CA THR A 64 7.20 15.05 0.03
C THR A 64 7.37 14.97 -1.47
N ALA A 65 6.66 15.83 -2.20
CA ALA A 65 6.75 15.94 -3.64
C ALA A 65 6.65 17.40 -4.05
N SER A 66 7.23 17.79 -5.20
CA SER A 66 6.98 19.10 -5.79
C SER A 66 5.48 19.26 -6.09
N LYS A 67 4.98 20.49 -6.03
CA LYS A 67 3.54 20.78 -6.18
C LYS A 67 3.02 20.37 -7.57
N ASP A 68 3.86 20.47 -8.59
CA ASP A 68 3.55 20.12 -9.98
C ASP A 68 3.37 18.61 -10.15
N VAL A 69 4.11 17.84 -9.36
CA VAL A 69 4.07 16.38 -9.33
C VAL A 69 2.86 15.84 -8.55
N LEU A 70 2.45 16.51 -7.47
CA LEU A 70 1.21 16.16 -6.74
C LEU A 70 -0.04 16.28 -7.62
N MET A 71 -0.06 17.21 -8.59
CA MET A 71 -1.16 17.35 -9.53
C MET A 71 -1.28 16.14 -10.48
N ILE A 72 -0.18 15.47 -10.81
CA ILE A 72 -0.17 14.24 -11.62
C ILE A 72 -0.56 13.03 -10.74
N GLY A 73 -0.04 12.96 -9.50
CA GLY A 73 -0.29 11.86 -8.57
C GLY A 73 -1.76 11.69 -8.14
N LEU A 74 -2.51 12.80 -7.98
CA LEU A 74 -3.95 12.74 -7.69
C LEU A 74 -4.75 12.05 -8.80
N GLY A 75 -4.36 12.21 -10.07
CA GLY A 75 -4.99 11.52 -11.19
C GLY A 75 -4.74 10.00 -11.18
N VAL A 76 -3.54 9.56 -10.76
CA VAL A 76 -3.20 8.12 -10.66
C VAL A 76 -3.86 7.47 -9.45
N ILE A 77 -3.97 8.18 -8.31
CA ILE A 77 -4.69 7.68 -7.13
C ILE A 77 -6.19 7.56 -7.44
N GLN A 78 -6.77 8.49 -8.19
CA GLN A 78 -8.17 8.41 -8.64
C GLN A 78 -8.40 7.20 -9.57
N LEU A 79 -7.51 6.94 -10.54
CA LEU A 79 -7.58 5.79 -11.45
C LEU A 79 -7.36 4.42 -10.79
N LEU A 80 -6.78 4.37 -9.58
CA LEU A 80 -6.59 3.14 -8.80
C LEU A 80 -7.73 2.89 -7.79
N LEU A 81 -8.65 3.84 -7.64
CA LEU A 81 -9.82 3.76 -6.77
C LEU A 81 -11.15 3.56 -7.55
N ASP A 82 -11.10 3.64 -8.88
CA ASP A 82 -12.16 3.22 -9.81
C ASP A 82 -11.95 1.76 -10.28
#